data_AF-K1XDA8-F1
#
_entry.id   AF-K1XDA8-F1
#
_cell.length_a   1.000
_cell.length_b   1.000
_cell.length_c   1.000
_cell.angle_alpha   90.00
_cell.angle_beta   90.00
_cell.angle_gamma   90.00
#
_symmetry.space_group_name_H-M   'P 1'
#
loop_
_entity.id
_entity.type
_entity.pdbx_description
1 polymer ?
#
loop_
_entity_poly.entity_id
_entity_poly.type
_entity_poly.pdbx_seq_one_letter_code
_entity_poly.pdbx_strand_id
1 'polypeptide(L)'
;MVIEKWKITNIKTLTCKFYYGVITLFISLLSINLFAADYPKIAGKSAAILDLTSGQWIYLKDADSKRSPASTVKLLTAMVVLDKMKPDMKISVPASAAKIPPYKMNLLRGETHKISELLEAMLLRSYNDVAHT
;
A
#
# COMPACT_ATOMS: atom_id res chain seq x y z
N MET A 1 -46.95 -48.83 42.56
CA MET A 1 -46.21 -47.56 42.62
C MET A 1 -45.19 -47.52 41.47
N VAL A 2 -45.61 -47.17 40.25
CA VAL A 2 -44.79 -47.22 39.02
C VAL A 2 -45.05 -45.96 38.19
N ILE A 3 -44.70 -44.77 38.70
CA ILE A 3 -44.94 -43.51 37.96
C ILE A 3 -43.69 -42.62 37.83
N GLU A 4 -42.57 -42.88 38.53
CA GLU A 4 -41.48 -41.88 38.55
C GLU A 4 -40.28 -42.15 37.64
N LYS A 5 -40.06 -43.37 37.13
CA LYS A 5 -38.84 -43.68 36.38
C LYS A 5 -38.80 -43.11 34.95
N TRP A 6 -39.94 -42.89 34.28
CA TRP A 6 -39.97 -42.50 32.87
C TRP A 6 -39.73 -41.00 32.62
N LYS A 7 -40.22 -40.11 33.50
CA LYS A 7 -40.00 -38.65 33.39
C LYS A 7 -38.54 -38.26 33.66
N ILE A 8 -37.88 -38.93 34.59
CA ILE A 8 -36.50 -38.63 35.01
C ILE A 8 -35.50 -38.99 33.90
N THR A 9 -35.70 -40.09 33.18
CA THR A 9 -34.82 -40.51 32.08
C THR A 9 -34.86 -39.54 30.90
N ASN A 10 -36.04 -38.98 30.59
CA ASN A 10 -36.25 -38.03 29.50
C ASN A 10 -35.65 -36.65 29.80
N ILE A 11 -35.72 -36.19 31.06
CA ILE A 11 -35.08 -34.94 31.51
C ILE A 11 -33.55 -35.05 31.46
N LYS A 12 -32.98 -36.17 31.92
CA LYS A 12 -31.52 -36.40 31.89
C LYS A 12 -30.96 -36.49 30.46
N THR A 13 -31.71 -37.06 29.53
CA THR A 13 -31.30 -37.13 28.12
C THR A 13 -31.48 -35.80 27.41
N LEU A 14 -32.52 -35.02 27.75
CA LEU A 14 -32.73 -33.67 27.21
C LEU A 14 -31.65 -32.69 27.70
N THR A 15 -31.28 -32.74 28.98
CA THR A 15 -30.18 -31.93 29.53
C THR A 15 -28.83 -32.33 28.95
N CYS A 16 -28.61 -33.63 28.69
CA CYS A 16 -27.38 -34.12 28.06
C CYS A 16 -27.28 -33.70 26.58
N LYS A 17 -28.38 -33.76 25.82
CA LYS A 17 -28.44 -33.25 24.42
C LYS A 17 -28.26 -31.74 24.35
N PHE A 18 -28.80 -31.00 25.31
CA PHE A 18 -28.57 -29.55 25.43
C PHE A 18 -27.09 -29.26 25.71
N TYR A 19 -26.48 -29.95 26.69
CA TYR A 19 -25.05 -29.80 26.98
C TYR A 19 -24.17 -30.17 25.77
N TYR A 20 -24.47 -31.27 25.08
CA TYR A 20 -23.75 -31.66 23.86
C TYR A 20 -23.89 -30.62 22.75
N GLY A 21 -25.09 -30.07 22.54
CA GLY A 21 -25.34 -29.01 21.55
C GLY A 21 -24.63 -27.70 21.89
N VAL A 22 -24.57 -27.34 23.18
CA VAL A 22 -23.81 -26.16 23.64
C VAL A 22 -22.31 -26.39 23.48
N ILE A 23 -21.82 -27.59 23.81
CA ILE A 23 -20.39 -27.95 23.66
C ILE A 23 -19.98 -27.94 22.19
N THR A 24 -20.78 -28.50 21.27
CA THR A 24 -20.44 -28.50 19.84
C THR A 24 -20.49 -27.10 19.23
N LEU A 25 -21.45 -26.26 19.65
CA LEU A 25 -21.52 -24.85 19.25
C LEU A 25 -20.32 -24.05 19.77
N PHE A 26 -19.89 -24.30 21.01
CA PHE A 26 -18.74 -23.64 21.61
C PHE A 26 -17.42 -24.06 20.94
N ILE A 27 -17.26 -25.34 20.58
CA ILE A 27 -16.10 -25.86 19.84
C ILE A 27 -16.05 -25.29 18.42
N SER A 28 -17.19 -25.12 17.74
CA SER A 28 -17.22 -24.52 16.39
C SER A 28 -16.88 -23.03 16.41
N LEU A 29 -17.25 -22.31 17.46
CA LEU A 29 -16.89 -20.91 17.67
C LEU A 29 -15.41 -20.72 18.05
N LEU A 30 -14.78 -21.73 18.66
CA LEU A 30 -13.35 -21.71 19.01
C LEU A 30 -12.42 -21.93 17.80
N SER A 31 -12.93 -22.39 16.67
CA SER A 31 -12.14 -22.85 15.52
C SER A 31 -11.88 -21.78 14.45
N ILE A 32 -12.15 -20.50 14.75
CA ILE A 32 -11.81 -19.39 13.85
C ILE A 32 -10.31 -19.12 13.97
N ASN A 33 -9.51 -19.91 13.24
CA ASN A 33 -8.13 -19.54 13.00
C ASN A 33 -8.13 -18.36 12.01
N LEU A 34 -8.08 -17.14 12.56
CA LEU A 34 -7.69 -15.97 11.78
C LEU A 34 -6.24 -16.19 11.37
N PHE A 35 -6.00 -16.68 10.15
CA PHE A 35 -4.69 -16.61 9.53
C PHE A 35 -4.38 -15.14 9.25
N ALA A 36 -3.94 -14.42 10.29
CA ALA A 36 -3.29 -13.16 10.11
C ALA A 36 -1.95 -13.45 9.43
N ALA A 37 -1.76 -12.93 8.22
CA ALA A 37 -0.45 -12.97 7.59
C ALA A 37 0.55 -12.21 8.49
N ASP A 38 1.57 -12.93 8.96
CA ASP A 38 2.64 -12.33 9.76
C ASP A 38 3.61 -11.62 8.81
N TYR A 39 3.42 -10.31 8.65
CA TYR A 39 4.28 -9.49 7.80
C TYR A 39 5.55 -9.06 8.55
N PRO A 40 6.69 -8.94 7.86
CA PRO A 40 7.91 -8.47 8.49
C PRO A 40 7.71 -7.09 9.11
N LYS A 41 8.24 -6.91 10.33
CA LYS A 41 8.23 -5.61 10.99
C LYS A 41 9.13 -4.64 10.23
N ILE A 42 8.52 -3.59 9.68
CA ILE A 42 9.24 -2.52 8.99
C ILE A 42 9.42 -1.29 9.88
N ALA A 43 10.56 -0.61 9.73
CA ALA A 43 10.87 0.65 10.42
C ALA A 43 10.02 1.84 9.89
N GLY A 44 9.58 1.78 8.63
CA GLY A 44 8.76 2.83 8.02
C GLY A 44 7.46 3.07 8.78
N LYS A 45 7.09 4.35 8.96
CA LYS A 45 5.85 4.73 9.65
C LYS A 45 4.61 4.26 8.88
N SER A 46 4.69 4.27 7.55
CA SER A 46 3.64 3.79 6.64
C SER A 46 4.22 2.92 5.54
N ALA A 47 3.39 2.03 5.00
CA ALA A 47 3.68 1.22 3.82
C ALA A 47 2.39 0.76 3.13
N ALA A 48 2.50 0.51 1.84
CA ALA A 48 1.45 -0.12 1.05
C ALA A 48 2.12 -1.02 -0.01
N ILE A 49 1.57 -2.22 -0.20
CA ILE A 49 2.00 -3.18 -1.22
C ILE A 49 0.77 -3.57 -2.02
N LEU A 50 0.82 -3.34 -3.32
CA LEU A 50 -0.24 -3.63 -4.28
C LEU A 50 0.28 -4.66 -5.29
N ASP A 51 -0.48 -5.71 -5.53
CA ASP A 51 -0.30 -6.53 -6.72
C ASP A 51 -0.89 -5.78 -7.92
N LEU A 52 -0.04 -5.39 -8.87
CA LEU A 52 -0.46 -4.67 -10.07
C LEU A 52 -1.26 -5.55 -11.04
N THR A 53 -1.15 -6.88 -10.96
CA THR A 53 -1.86 -7.81 -11.85
C THR A 53 -3.31 -7.98 -11.42
N SER A 54 -3.53 -8.25 -10.12
CA SER A 54 -4.87 -8.45 -9.56
C SER A 54 -5.54 -7.17 -9.05
N GLY A 55 -4.76 -6.10 -8.83
CA GLY A 55 -5.24 -4.88 -8.16
C GLY A 55 -5.49 -5.05 -6.66
N GLN A 56 -5.06 -6.17 -6.06
CA GLN A 56 -5.28 -6.44 -4.64
C GLN A 56 -4.17 -5.87 -3.76
N TRP A 57 -4.57 -5.20 -2.68
CA TRP A 57 -3.65 -4.81 -1.62
C TRP A 57 -3.15 -6.04 -0.86
N ILE A 58 -1.84 -6.27 -0.92
CA ILE A 58 -1.17 -7.36 -0.20
C ILE A 58 -0.89 -6.94 1.25
N TYR A 59 -0.53 -5.67 1.48
CA TYR A 59 -0.16 -5.17 2.80
C TYR A 59 -0.43 -3.67 2.91
N LEU A 60 -0.95 -3.24 4.05
CA LEU A 60 -1.16 -1.83 4.38
C LEU A 60 -0.72 -1.57 5.82
N LYS A 61 0.06 -0.51 6.01
CA LYS A 61 0.43 0.03 7.31
C LYS A 61 0.23 1.54 7.25
N ASP A 62 -0.78 2.05 7.95
CA ASP A 62 -1.06 3.49 8.06
C ASP A 62 -0.97 4.23 6.70
N ALA A 63 -1.57 3.62 5.67
CA ALA A 63 -1.34 4.00 4.27
C ALA A 63 -2.02 5.33 3.88
N ASP A 64 -3.15 5.66 4.51
CA ASP A 64 -3.94 6.85 4.19
C ASP A 64 -3.49 8.11 4.96
N SER A 65 -2.56 7.95 5.91
CA SER A 65 -2.03 9.07 6.68
C SER A 65 -1.24 10.03 5.79
N LYS A 66 -1.58 11.33 5.86
CA LYS A 66 -0.87 12.38 5.11
C LYS A 66 0.61 12.42 5.49
N ARG A 67 1.47 12.36 4.48
CA ARG A 67 2.93 12.40 4.60
C ARG A 67 3.55 13.16 3.45
N SER A 68 4.66 13.86 3.72
CA SER A 68 5.45 14.49 2.68
C SER A 68 6.07 13.41 1.79
N PRO A 69 5.86 13.43 0.47
CA PRO A 69 6.39 12.40 -0.44
C PRO A 69 7.92 12.50 -0.62
N ALA A 70 8.53 13.62 -0.22
CA ALA A 70 9.89 13.96 -0.60
C ALA A 70 10.05 13.80 -2.12
N SER A 71 11.12 13.16 -2.59
CA SER A 71 11.39 13.03 -4.03
C SER A 71 10.48 12.03 -4.77
N THR A 72 9.65 11.23 -4.09
CA THR A 72 8.73 10.31 -4.81
C THR A 72 7.67 11.05 -5.62
N VAL A 73 7.40 12.33 -5.31
CA VAL A 73 6.52 13.20 -6.11
C VAL A 73 7.00 13.35 -7.56
N LYS A 74 8.29 13.14 -7.85
CA LYS A 74 8.83 13.19 -9.21
C LYS A 74 8.21 12.15 -10.14
N LEU A 75 7.66 11.05 -9.62
CA LEU A 75 6.87 10.10 -10.41
C LEU A 75 5.61 10.75 -10.98
N LEU A 76 4.92 11.58 -10.18
CA LEU A 76 3.77 12.35 -10.64
C LEU A 76 4.18 13.38 -11.70
N THR A 77 5.30 14.08 -11.48
CA THR A 77 5.86 15.00 -12.49
C THR A 77 6.13 14.29 -13.81
N ALA A 78 6.76 13.11 -13.77
CA ALA A 78 7.05 12.32 -14.98
C ALA A 78 5.78 11.91 -15.72
N MET A 79 4.73 11.47 -15.00
CA MET A 79 3.43 11.12 -15.61
C MET A 79 2.83 12.32 -16.34
N VAL A 80 2.76 13.49 -15.69
CA VAL A 80 2.21 14.71 -16.30
C VAL A 80 3.02 15.13 -17.53
N VAL A 81 4.35 15.03 -17.49
CA VAL A 81 5.20 15.35 -18.63
C VAL A 81 4.93 14.39 -19.79
N LEU A 82 4.84 13.08 -19.54
CA LEU A 82 4.57 12.08 -20.57
C LEU A 82 3.17 12.21 -21.18
N ASP A 83 2.19 12.71 -20.43
CA ASP A 83 0.84 13.01 -20.94
C ASP A 83 0.81 14.25 -21.85
N LYS A 84 1.78 15.17 -21.71
CA LYS A 84 1.76 16.49 -22.36
C LYS A 84 2.84 16.67 -23.43
N MET A 85 3.95 15.95 -23.33
CA MET A 85 5.14 16.17 -24.14
C MET A 85 5.65 14.84 -24.70
N LYS A 86 6.17 14.89 -25.93
CA LYS A 86 6.79 13.72 -26.54
C LYS A 86 8.22 13.54 -26.00
N PRO A 87 8.67 12.30 -25.73
CA PRO A 87 10.03 12.06 -25.21
C PRO A 87 11.17 12.61 -26.08
N ASP A 88 10.97 12.69 -27.40
CA ASP A 88 11.94 13.20 -28.38
C ASP A 88 11.92 14.73 -28.53
N MET A 89 10.92 15.41 -27.96
CA MET A 89 10.85 16.86 -27.92
C MET A 89 12.05 17.42 -27.17
N LYS A 90 12.58 18.52 -27.69
CA LYS A 90 13.67 19.26 -27.07
C LYS A 90 13.14 20.52 -26.40
N ILE A 91 13.58 20.76 -25.16
CA ILE A 91 13.27 21.99 -24.42
C ILE A 91 14.55 22.70 -24.00
N SER A 92 14.48 24.03 -23.89
CA SER A 92 15.60 24.85 -23.46
C SER A 92 15.51 25.11 -21.95
N VAL A 93 16.63 24.92 -21.24
CA VAL A 93 16.72 25.09 -19.79
C VAL A 93 16.45 26.55 -19.42
N PRO A 94 15.44 26.82 -18.56
CA PRO A 94 15.14 28.18 -18.14
C PRO A 94 16.17 28.69 -17.12
N ALA A 95 16.35 30.01 -17.06
CA ALA A 95 17.27 30.63 -16.10
C ALA A 95 16.94 30.32 -14.62
N SER A 96 15.69 29.96 -14.34
CA SER A 96 15.22 29.57 -13.00
C SER A 96 15.77 28.22 -12.52
N ALA A 97 16.13 27.30 -13.41
CA ALA A 97 16.66 25.98 -13.04
C ALA A 97 17.98 26.09 -12.25
N ALA A 98 18.80 27.10 -12.55
CA ALA A 98 20.02 27.39 -11.82
C ALA A 98 19.79 27.74 -10.34
N LYS A 99 18.60 28.27 -9.99
CA LYS A 99 18.27 28.77 -8.64
C LYS A 99 17.75 27.70 -7.68
N ILE A 100 17.60 26.46 -8.13
CA ILE A 100 16.98 25.40 -7.33
C ILE A 100 17.81 25.03 -6.09
N PRO A 101 17.25 24.46 -5.02
CA PRO A 101 18.03 23.94 -3.90
C PRO A 101 18.94 22.74 -4.29
N PRO A 102 19.79 22.23 -3.37
CA PRO A 102 20.78 21.16 -3.63
C PRO A 102 20.20 19.86 -4.22
N TYR A 103 21.08 18.97 -4.70
CA TYR A 103 20.82 17.78 -5.54
C TYR A 103 20.44 18.13 -6.99
N LYS A 104 21.46 18.47 -7.79
CA LYS A 104 21.32 19.00 -9.15
C LYS A 104 22.26 18.36 -10.16
N MET A 105 21.87 18.42 -11.42
CA MET A 105 22.73 18.11 -12.57
C MET A 105 23.64 19.29 -12.96
N ASN A 106 23.30 20.50 -12.49
CA ASN A 106 23.93 21.78 -12.84
C ASN A 106 23.65 22.21 -14.29
N LEU A 107 22.39 22.08 -14.72
CA LEU A 107 21.96 22.52 -16.04
C LEU A 107 22.27 24.00 -16.27
N LEU A 108 22.80 24.32 -17.45
CA LEU A 108 23.11 25.70 -17.83
C LEU A 108 21.95 26.32 -18.61
N ARG A 109 21.68 27.60 -18.36
CA ARG A 109 20.64 28.35 -19.08
C ARG A 109 20.87 28.26 -20.59
N GLY A 110 19.82 27.94 -21.34
CA GLY A 110 19.87 27.86 -22.79
C GLY A 110 20.31 26.51 -23.33
N GLU A 111 20.85 25.61 -22.49
CA GLU A 111 21.08 24.22 -22.89
C GLU A 111 19.78 23.60 -23.37
N THR A 112 19.90 22.71 -24.34
CA THR A 112 18.75 22.05 -24.94
C THR A 112 18.89 20.55 -24.76
N HIS A 113 17.93 19.95 -24.07
CA HIS A 113 17.89 18.52 -23.77
C HIS A 113 16.59 17.92 -24.28
N LYS A 114 16.61 16.63 -24.63
CA LYS A 114 15.37 15.89 -24.89
C LYS A 114 14.62 15.67 -23.59
N ILE A 115 13.29 15.62 -23.67
CA ILE A 115 12.44 15.26 -22.54
C ILE A 115 12.83 13.90 -21.95
N SER A 116 13.16 12.90 -22.79
CA SER A 116 13.61 11.58 -22.31
C SER A 116 14.86 11.66 -21.44
N GLU A 117 15.85 12.46 -21.84
CA GLU A 117 17.13 12.61 -21.11
C GLU A 117 16.90 13.27 -19.75
N LEU A 118 16.02 14.28 -19.69
CA LEU A 118 15.64 14.95 -18.46
C LEU A 118 14.82 14.02 -17.54
N LEU A 119 13.87 13.25 -18.09
CA LEU A 119 13.10 12.28 -17.30
C LEU A 119 14.00 11.20 -16.70
N GLU A 120 14.94 10.66 -17.46
CA GLU A 120 15.93 9.70 -16.98
C GLU A 120 16.80 10.29 -15.86
N ALA A 121 17.35 11.48 -16.08
CA ALA A 121 18.17 12.16 -15.07
C ALA A 121 17.38 12.45 -13.78
N MET A 122 16.13 12.89 -13.91
CA MET A 122 15.23 13.15 -12.79
C MET A 122 14.90 11.87 -12.01
N LEU A 123 14.58 10.76 -12.68
CA LEU A 123 14.13 9.54 -12.03
C LEU A 123 15.29 8.69 -11.47
N LEU A 124 16.46 8.71 -12.12
CA LEU A 124 17.63 7.93 -11.68
C LEU A 124 18.41 8.63 -10.58
N ARG A 125 18.56 9.95 -10.66
CA ARG A 125 19.43 10.73 -9.75
C ARG A 125 18.67 11.70 -8.87
N SER A 126 17.35 11.81 -9.04
CA SER A 126 16.49 12.70 -8.26
C SER A 126 16.88 14.17 -8.38
N TYR A 127 17.45 14.58 -9.51
CA TYR A 127 17.90 15.95 -9.72
C TYR A 127 16.73 16.94 -9.70
N ASN A 128 16.84 17.97 -8.85
CA ASN A 128 15.79 18.95 -8.59
C ASN A 128 15.73 20.03 -9.66
N ASP A 129 16.88 20.44 -10.21
CA ASP A 129 16.97 21.40 -11.32
C ASP A 129 16.35 20.85 -12.60
N VAL A 130 16.52 19.55 -12.83
CA VAL A 130 15.86 18.82 -13.92
C VAL A 130 14.35 18.79 -13.72
N ALA A 131 13.86 18.44 -12.53
CA ALA A 131 12.43 18.41 -12.22
C ALA A 131 11.73 19.79 -12.36
N HIS A 132 12.49 20.88 -12.29
CA HIS A 132 12.00 22.24 -12.43
C HIS A 132 12.03 22.75 -13.89
N THR A 133 12.81 22.12 -14.76
CA THR A 133 13.03 22.56 -16.15
C THR A 133 11.82 22.22 -17.01
#